data_AF-A0AAU1GSI9-F1
#
_entry.id   AF-A0AAU1GSI9-F1
#
_cell.length_a   1.000
_cell.length_b   1.000
_cell.length_c   1.000
_cell.angle_alpha   90.00
_cell.angle_beta   90.00
_cell.angle_gamma   90.00
#
_symmetry.space_group_name_H-M   'P 1'
#
loop_
_entity.id
_entity.type
_entity.pdbx_description
1 polymer ?
#
loop_
_entity_poly.entity_id
_entity_poly.type
_entity_poly.pdbx_seq_one_letter_code
_entity_poly.pdbx_strand_id
1 'polypeptide(L)'
;MSVRVRIRLSTTALAVTAALVGALAGCTEASTSQGPGDDVPYVAPSANASAVNKEIEQDEADAEASEAAEANEAQEKAFNRPEEVRDAFAGLQATYQDGCAPGDGNCAYFLGRVNDELNGLDKSMRADGGGPNHFKEPMGWISTLSTTLAGDTSTANLEKHRGQLLGTRDRINTWMQGHPEDYR
;
A
#
# COMPACT_ATOMS: atom_id res chain seq x y z
N MET A 1 21.42 30.77 38.48
CA MET A 1 21.54 30.32 37.07
C MET A 1 20.20 30.55 36.40
N SER A 2 20.17 31.45 35.41
CA SER A 2 18.92 31.99 34.82
C SER A 2 18.38 31.08 33.72
N VAL A 3 17.09 30.74 33.80
CA VAL A 3 16.35 30.01 32.77
C VAL A 3 15.75 31.01 31.78
N ARG A 4 16.05 30.87 30.48
CA ARG A 4 15.43 31.66 29.41
C ARG A 4 14.55 30.74 28.55
N VAL A 5 13.24 30.87 28.70
CA VAL A 5 12.23 30.23 27.84
C VAL A 5 12.12 31.01 26.53
N ARG A 6 12.15 30.33 25.38
CA ARG A 6 11.87 30.93 24.06
C ARG A 6 10.65 30.23 23.45
N ILE A 7 9.55 30.96 23.36
CA ILE A 7 8.33 30.60 22.63
C ILE A 7 8.54 31.01 21.17
N ARG A 8 8.20 30.15 20.20
CA ARG A 8 8.04 30.54 18.79
C ARG A 8 6.62 30.20 18.33
N LEU A 9 5.94 31.21 17.80
CA LEU A 9 4.57 31.17 17.30
C LEU A 9 4.50 30.52 15.90
N SER A 10 3.33 29.95 15.65
CA SER A 10 2.83 29.30 14.44
C SER A 10 2.63 30.24 13.25
N THR A 11 2.66 29.68 12.03
CA THR A 11 1.97 30.28 10.87
C THR A 11 1.44 29.18 9.95
N THR A 12 0.11 29.13 9.81
CA THR A 12 -0.65 28.37 8.81
C THR A 12 -0.76 29.17 7.51
N ALA A 13 -0.77 28.48 6.36
CA ALA A 13 -1.19 29.07 5.09
C ALA A 13 -2.01 28.06 4.27
N LEU A 14 -3.26 28.43 3.99
CA LEU A 14 -4.20 27.82 3.06
C LEU A 14 -3.98 28.40 1.65
N ALA A 15 -4.12 27.58 0.61
CA ALA A 15 -4.43 28.07 -0.73
C ALA A 15 -5.26 27.04 -1.52
N VAL A 16 -6.43 27.50 -1.96
CA VAL A 16 -7.43 26.87 -2.83
C VAL A 16 -7.09 27.18 -4.29
N THR A 17 -7.40 26.29 -5.24
CA THR A 17 -7.88 26.68 -6.58
C THR A 17 -8.48 25.48 -7.33
N ALA A 18 -9.57 25.74 -8.05
CA ALA A 18 -10.46 24.79 -8.69
C ALA A 18 -10.50 24.99 -10.21
N ALA A 19 -10.94 23.94 -10.93
CA ALA A 19 -11.62 23.94 -12.23
C ALA A 19 -10.74 24.22 -13.50
N LEU A 20 -11.02 23.79 -14.73
CA LEU A 20 -12.26 23.39 -15.43
C LEU A 20 -11.87 22.84 -16.86
N VAL A 21 -12.78 22.10 -17.54
CA VAL A 21 -12.92 21.89 -19.03
C VAL A 21 -11.94 20.90 -19.72
N GLY A 22 -12.30 19.93 -20.59
CA GLY A 22 -13.54 19.58 -21.31
C GLY A 22 -13.40 19.76 -22.84
N ALA A 23 -13.18 18.69 -23.63
CA ALA A 23 -13.47 18.68 -25.07
C ALA A 23 -13.52 17.24 -25.64
N LEU A 24 -14.72 16.80 -26.04
CA LEU A 24 -14.98 15.66 -26.93
C LEU A 24 -15.11 16.22 -28.36
N ALA A 25 -14.32 15.68 -29.29
CA ALA A 25 -14.50 15.81 -30.74
C ALA A 25 -14.08 14.45 -31.32
N GLY A 26 -14.83 13.76 -32.18
CA GLY A 26 -15.82 14.19 -33.17
C GLY A 26 -15.41 13.55 -34.50
N CYS A 27 -16.24 12.62 -35.00
CA CYS A 27 -16.05 11.79 -36.18
C CYS A 27 -16.04 12.59 -37.50
N THR A 28 -15.35 12.09 -38.53
CA THR A 28 -15.81 12.12 -39.95
C THR A 28 -14.99 11.12 -40.78
N GLU A 29 -15.62 10.04 -41.28
CA GLU A 29 -16.10 9.86 -42.67
C GLU A 29 -15.01 9.38 -43.66
N ALA A 30 -14.95 8.06 -43.86
CA ALA A 30 -14.30 7.48 -45.03
C ALA A 30 -15.37 7.17 -46.09
N SER A 31 -15.40 7.98 -47.13
CA SER A 31 -16.20 7.75 -48.35
C SER A 31 -15.72 6.47 -49.03
N THR A 32 -16.59 5.47 -49.18
CA THR A 32 -16.34 4.35 -50.10
C THR A 32 -16.95 4.66 -51.46
N SER A 33 -16.07 4.75 -52.44
CA SER A 33 -16.33 4.91 -53.86
C SER A 33 -17.25 3.80 -54.37
N GLN A 34 -18.38 4.19 -54.96
CA GLN A 34 -19.29 3.31 -55.67
C GLN A 34 -18.80 3.18 -57.12
N GLY A 35 -18.12 2.07 -57.43
CA GLY A 35 -17.78 1.68 -58.81
C GLY A 35 -18.80 0.68 -59.38
N PRO A 36 -19.13 0.73 -60.68
CA PRO A 36 -20.10 -0.17 -61.30
C PRO A 36 -19.42 -1.37 -61.99
N GLY A 37 -20.17 -2.47 -62.12
CA GLY A 37 -19.83 -3.68 -62.88
C GLY A 37 -19.28 -4.80 -61.98
N ASP A 38 -19.53 -6.07 -62.20
CA ASP A 38 -20.31 -6.82 -63.18
C ASP A 38 -20.52 -8.19 -62.52
N ASP A 39 -21.55 -8.92 -62.96
CA ASP A 39 -21.90 -10.26 -62.51
C ASP A 39 -20.69 -11.20 -62.28
N VAL A 40 -20.39 -11.48 -61.01
CA VAL A 40 -19.60 -12.66 -60.60
C VAL A 40 -20.53 -13.63 -59.86
N PRO A 41 -20.47 -14.94 -60.16
CA PRO A 41 -21.24 -15.93 -59.40
C PRO A 41 -20.88 -15.82 -57.91
N TYR A 42 -21.88 -15.70 -57.04
CA TYR A 42 -21.70 -15.84 -55.60
C TYR A 42 -21.15 -17.24 -55.32
N VAL A 43 -19.83 -17.33 -55.08
CA VAL A 43 -19.20 -18.52 -54.53
C VAL A 43 -19.45 -18.44 -53.03
N ALA A 44 -20.30 -19.33 -52.51
CA ALA A 44 -20.49 -19.44 -51.06
C ALA A 44 -19.11 -19.60 -50.40
N PRO A 45 -18.76 -18.83 -49.35
CA PRO A 45 -17.53 -19.05 -48.61
C PRO A 45 -17.48 -20.51 -48.22
N SER A 46 -16.38 -21.20 -48.56
CA SER A 46 -16.23 -22.61 -48.19
C SER A 46 -16.42 -22.73 -46.67
N ALA A 47 -17.01 -23.83 -46.18
CA ALA A 47 -17.15 -24.08 -44.75
C ALA A 47 -15.82 -23.96 -43.97
N ASN A 48 -14.68 -24.08 -44.67
CA ASN A 48 -13.34 -23.88 -44.12
C ASN A 48 -13.04 -22.40 -43.78
N ALA A 49 -13.63 -21.42 -44.47
CA ALA A 49 -13.42 -19.99 -44.17
C ALA A 49 -14.12 -19.57 -42.87
N SER A 50 -15.32 -20.09 -42.60
CA SER A 50 -16.03 -19.86 -41.33
C SER A 50 -15.42 -20.64 -40.17
N ALA A 51 -14.78 -21.79 -40.43
CA ALA A 51 -14.04 -22.52 -39.42
C ALA A 51 -12.78 -21.76 -38.98
N VAL A 52 -12.01 -21.20 -39.93
CA VAL A 52 -10.81 -20.39 -39.64
C VAL A 52 -11.15 -19.12 -38.87
N ASN A 53 -12.24 -18.43 -39.22
CA ASN A 53 -12.65 -17.22 -38.48
C ASN A 53 -13.05 -17.53 -37.03
N LYS A 54 -13.71 -18.67 -36.81
CA LYS A 54 -14.08 -19.13 -35.47
C LYS A 54 -12.88 -19.60 -34.66
N GLU A 55 -11.88 -20.21 -35.30
CA GLU A 55 -10.61 -20.59 -34.67
C GLU A 55 -9.82 -19.35 -34.23
N ILE A 56 -9.76 -18.31 -35.08
CA ILE A 56 -9.12 -17.02 -34.72
C ILE A 56 -9.89 -16.29 -33.61
N GLU A 57 -11.22 -16.22 -33.67
CA GLU A 57 -12.04 -15.61 -32.61
C GLU A 57 -11.94 -16.36 -31.27
N GLN A 58 -11.77 -17.69 -31.32
CA GLN A 58 -11.55 -18.54 -30.14
C GLN A 58 -10.14 -18.35 -29.56
N ASP A 59 -9.12 -18.30 -30.42
CA ASP A 59 -7.72 -18.05 -30.02
C ASP A 59 -7.55 -16.64 -29.43
N GLU A 60 -8.23 -15.63 -29.97
CA GLU A 60 -8.26 -14.26 -29.43
C GLU A 60 -8.98 -14.22 -28.07
N ALA A 61 -10.09 -14.94 -27.90
CA ALA A 61 -10.81 -15.03 -26.62
C ALA A 61 -10.03 -15.81 -25.55
N ASP A 62 -9.33 -16.89 -25.92
CA ASP A 62 -8.46 -17.65 -25.02
C ASP A 62 -7.21 -16.85 -24.63
N ALA A 63 -6.65 -16.05 -25.54
CA ALA A 63 -5.56 -15.12 -25.25
C ALA A 63 -5.99 -14.02 -24.27
N GLU A 64 -7.13 -13.36 -24.50
CA GLU A 64 -7.67 -12.35 -23.57
C GLU A 64 -8.00 -12.95 -22.20
N ALA A 65 -8.54 -14.17 -22.15
CA ALA A 65 -8.82 -14.86 -20.89
C ALA A 65 -7.55 -15.22 -20.12
N SER A 66 -6.48 -15.62 -20.83
CA SER A 66 -5.17 -15.89 -20.25
C SER A 66 -4.52 -14.62 -19.70
N GLU A 67 -4.54 -13.52 -20.45
CA GLU A 67 -3.99 -12.23 -20.00
C GLU A 67 -4.77 -11.68 -18.79
N ALA A 68 -6.09 -11.83 -18.76
CA ALA A 68 -6.92 -11.45 -17.62
C ALA A 68 -6.61 -12.29 -16.36
N ALA A 69 -6.35 -13.59 -16.53
CA ALA A 69 -5.96 -14.47 -15.43
C ALA A 69 -4.57 -14.11 -14.88
N GLU A 70 -3.59 -13.85 -15.76
CA GLU A 70 -2.25 -13.41 -15.35
C GLU A 70 -2.26 -12.05 -14.65
N ALA A 71 -3.09 -11.11 -15.12
CA ALA A 71 -3.26 -9.81 -14.48
C ALA A 71 -3.90 -9.94 -13.08
N ASN A 72 -4.87 -10.85 -12.92
CA ASN A 72 -5.51 -11.09 -11.63
C ASN A 72 -4.53 -11.76 -10.64
N GLU A 73 -3.76 -12.76 -11.07
CA GLU A 73 -2.71 -13.35 -10.23
C GLU A 73 -1.60 -12.35 -9.87
N ALA A 74 -1.21 -11.48 -10.79
CA ALA A 74 -0.24 -10.41 -10.52
C ALA A 74 -0.79 -9.39 -9.52
N GLN A 75 -2.08 -9.05 -9.62
CA GLN A 75 -2.76 -8.17 -8.68
C GLN A 75 -2.90 -8.81 -7.29
N GLU A 76 -3.29 -10.08 -7.21
CA GLU A 76 -3.32 -10.81 -5.94
C GLU A 76 -1.93 -10.92 -5.32
N LYS A 77 -0.88 -11.21 -6.10
CA LYS A 77 0.51 -11.18 -5.62
C LYS A 77 0.89 -9.79 -5.13
N ALA A 78 0.50 -8.73 -5.83
CA ALA A 78 0.78 -7.37 -5.41
C ALA A 78 0.07 -7.00 -4.10
N PHE A 79 -1.18 -7.41 -3.91
CA PHE A 79 -1.95 -7.22 -2.66
C PHE A 79 -1.39 -8.02 -1.49
N ASN A 80 -0.86 -9.21 -1.77
CA ASN A 80 -0.29 -10.09 -0.75
C ASN A 80 1.21 -9.88 -0.52
N ARG A 81 1.84 -8.91 -1.21
CA ARG A 81 3.23 -8.58 -0.91
C ARG A 81 3.31 -8.00 0.51
N PRO A 82 4.25 -8.49 1.34
CA PRO A 82 4.56 -7.85 2.60
C PRO A 82 4.84 -6.36 2.37
N GLU A 83 4.32 -5.52 3.25
CA GLU A 83 4.67 -4.09 3.25
C GLU A 83 6.18 -3.94 3.40
N GLU A 84 6.78 -3.09 2.55
CA GLU A 84 8.20 -2.75 2.64
C GLU A 84 8.51 -2.16 4.02
N VAL A 85 9.67 -2.49 4.60
CA VAL A 85 10.06 -2.02 5.95
C VAL A 85 10.01 -0.49 6.05
N ARG A 86 10.36 0.20 4.95
CA ARG A 86 10.28 1.65 4.85
C ARG A 86 8.89 2.20 5.16
N ASP A 87 7.87 1.57 4.57
CA ASP A 87 6.50 2.08 4.59
C ASP A 87 5.86 1.74 5.96
N ALA A 88 6.11 0.53 6.48
CA ALA A 88 5.71 0.15 7.83
C ALA A 88 6.38 1.04 8.91
N PHE A 89 7.65 1.40 8.70
CA PHE A 89 8.34 2.32 9.60
C PHE A 89 7.73 3.73 9.55
N ALA A 90 7.31 4.20 8.37
CA ALA A 90 6.60 5.48 8.25
C ALA A 90 5.28 5.48 9.04
N GLY A 91 4.55 4.36 9.04
CA GLY A 91 3.36 4.16 9.88
C GLY A 91 3.68 4.34 11.37
N LEU A 92 4.74 3.67 11.86
CA LEU A 92 5.20 3.83 13.24
C LEU A 92 5.61 5.29 13.54
N GLN A 93 6.32 5.96 12.62
CA GLN A 93 6.73 7.36 12.77
C GLN A 93 5.55 8.32 12.87
N ALA A 94 4.42 8.01 12.22
CA ALA A 94 3.21 8.83 12.33
C ALA A 94 2.68 8.91 13.77
N THR A 95 3.07 7.97 14.65
CA THR A 95 2.68 7.98 16.06
C THR A 95 3.68 8.69 16.97
N TYR A 96 4.88 9.07 16.48
CA TYR A 96 6.02 9.45 17.32
C TYR A 96 5.82 10.78 18.05
N GLN A 97 5.18 11.76 17.41
CA GLN A 97 4.91 13.08 18.01
C GLN A 97 3.69 13.08 18.94
N ASP A 98 2.96 11.96 18.97
CA ASP A 98 1.75 11.81 19.76
C ASP A 98 2.02 11.04 21.06
N GLY A 99 1.07 11.22 21.98
CA GLY A 99 1.05 10.58 23.29
C GLY A 99 -0.36 10.66 23.89
N CYS A 100 -0.55 9.98 25.02
CA CYS A 100 -1.75 10.13 25.84
C CYS A 100 -1.42 10.05 27.32
N ALA A 101 -2.21 10.70 28.17
CA ALA A 101 -2.21 10.47 29.61
C ALA A 101 -3.17 9.31 29.96
N PRO A 102 -2.89 8.57 31.05
CA PRO A 102 -3.79 7.51 31.50
C PRO A 102 -5.19 8.03 31.78
N GLY A 103 -6.22 7.35 31.26
CA GLY A 103 -7.62 7.73 31.42
C GLY A 103 -8.12 8.81 30.44
N ASP A 104 -7.27 9.32 29.55
CA ASP A 104 -7.72 10.20 28.45
C ASP A 104 -8.59 9.41 27.46
N GLY A 105 -9.68 10.03 26.98
CA GLY A 105 -10.64 9.37 26.08
C GLY A 105 -10.05 8.85 24.77
N ASN A 106 -8.93 9.40 24.31
CA ASN A 106 -8.22 8.97 23.10
C ASN A 106 -7.04 8.01 23.38
N CYS A 107 -6.72 7.72 24.65
CA CYS A 107 -5.55 6.93 25.00
C CYS A 107 -5.67 5.49 24.50
N ALA A 108 -6.87 4.91 24.62
CA ALA A 108 -7.17 3.59 24.09
C ALA A 108 -6.85 3.46 22.59
N TYR A 109 -7.33 4.42 21.79
CA TYR A 109 -7.10 4.45 20.35
C TYR A 109 -5.62 4.61 20.03
N PHE A 110 -4.95 5.57 20.68
CA PHE A 110 -3.54 5.84 20.43
C PHE A 110 -2.65 4.64 20.77
N LEU A 111 -2.86 3.99 21.94
CA LEU A 111 -2.06 2.83 22.32
C LEU A 111 -2.35 1.60 21.46
N GLY A 112 -3.61 1.42 21.05
CA GLY A 112 -3.97 0.42 20.04
C GLY A 112 -3.20 0.63 18.74
N ARG A 113 -3.21 1.87 18.23
CA ARG A 113 -2.45 2.22 17.03
C ARG A 113 -0.96 1.96 17.19
N VAL A 114 -0.32 2.42 18.27
CA VAL A 114 1.12 2.15 18.50
C VAL A 114 1.41 0.65 18.49
N ASN A 115 0.56 -0.16 19.15
CA ASN A 115 0.71 -1.61 19.12
C ASN A 115 0.59 -2.18 17.69
N ASP A 116 -0.37 -1.72 16.91
CA ASP A 116 -0.60 -2.21 15.55
C ASP A 116 0.57 -1.86 14.61
N GLU A 117 1.07 -0.63 14.67
CA GLU A 117 2.23 -0.19 13.87
C GLU A 117 3.51 -0.97 14.25
N LEU A 118 3.71 -1.28 15.54
CA LEU A 118 4.83 -2.12 15.99
C LEU A 118 4.71 -3.55 15.44
N ASN A 119 3.52 -4.13 15.44
CA ASN A 119 3.30 -5.47 14.88
C ASN A 119 3.41 -5.49 13.35
N GLY A 120 2.96 -4.43 12.66
CA GLY A 120 3.15 -4.25 11.23
C GLY A 120 4.64 -4.21 10.86
N LEU A 121 5.40 -3.39 11.57
CA LEU A 121 6.85 -3.28 11.38
C LEU A 121 7.58 -4.61 11.63
N ASP A 122 7.23 -5.37 12.68
CA ASP A 122 7.82 -6.70 12.92
C ASP A 122 7.57 -7.66 11.75
N LYS A 123 6.37 -7.65 11.18
CA LYS A 123 6.05 -8.48 10.00
C LYS A 123 6.90 -8.09 8.78
N SER A 124 7.00 -6.79 8.49
CA SER A 124 7.83 -6.29 7.39
C SER A 124 9.30 -6.65 7.57
N MET A 125 9.86 -6.45 8.78
CA MET A 125 11.25 -6.79 9.08
C MET A 125 11.55 -8.29 8.98
N ARG A 126 10.57 -9.16 9.26
CA ARG A 126 10.71 -10.62 9.08
C ARG A 126 10.62 -11.06 7.63
N ALA A 127 9.84 -10.34 6.84
CA ALA A 127 9.67 -10.59 5.42
C ALA A 127 10.83 -10.05 4.57
N ASP A 128 11.63 -9.14 5.15
CA ASP A 128 12.79 -8.58 4.48
C ASP A 128 13.85 -9.63 4.10
N GLY A 129 14.43 -9.46 2.91
CA GLY A 129 15.40 -10.38 2.32
C GLY A 129 16.82 -10.29 2.88
N GLY A 130 17.12 -9.32 3.76
CA GLY A 130 18.46 -9.05 4.31
C GLY A 130 19.04 -10.12 5.24
N GLY A 131 18.28 -11.18 5.53
CA GLY A 131 18.70 -12.29 6.38
C GLY A 131 18.43 -12.06 7.87
N PRO A 132 18.58 -13.10 8.71
CA PRO A 132 18.01 -13.14 10.07
C PRO A 132 18.62 -12.15 11.07
N ASN A 133 19.74 -11.50 10.72
CA ASN A 133 20.42 -10.55 11.60
C ASN A 133 20.14 -9.08 11.26
N HIS A 134 19.54 -8.77 10.10
CA HIS A 134 19.37 -7.40 9.61
C HIS A 134 18.61 -6.53 10.62
N PHE A 135 17.43 -6.98 11.04
CA PHE A 135 16.58 -6.30 12.02
C PHE A 135 16.57 -6.97 13.39
N LYS A 136 17.66 -7.63 13.79
CA LYS A 136 17.68 -8.47 15.00
C LYS A 136 17.31 -7.70 16.27
N GLU A 137 17.83 -6.48 16.41
CA GLU A 137 17.58 -5.64 17.58
C GLU A 137 16.11 -5.15 17.66
N PRO A 138 15.56 -4.47 16.63
CA PRO A 138 14.17 -4.02 16.68
C PRO A 138 13.17 -5.18 16.80
N MET A 139 13.36 -6.29 16.07
CA MET A 139 12.52 -7.50 16.23
C MET A 139 12.58 -8.07 17.65
N GLY A 140 13.76 -8.04 18.28
CA GLY A 140 13.94 -8.50 19.66
C GLY A 140 13.16 -7.66 20.68
N TRP A 141 13.11 -6.35 20.49
CA TRP A 141 12.34 -5.45 21.35
C TRP A 141 10.83 -5.65 21.19
N ILE A 142 10.35 -5.81 19.95
CA ILE A 142 8.93 -6.08 19.67
C ILE A 142 8.52 -7.44 20.25
N SER A 143 9.36 -8.47 20.11
CA SER A 143 9.10 -9.79 20.72
C SER A 143 9.01 -9.74 22.25
N THR A 144 9.87 -8.95 22.89
CA THR A 144 9.83 -8.71 24.34
C THR A 144 8.54 -8.01 24.75
N LEU A 145 8.11 -7.01 23.98
CA LEU A 145 6.83 -6.32 24.19
C LEU A 145 5.64 -7.28 24.01
N SER A 146 5.62 -8.06 22.94
CA SER A 146 4.57 -9.07 22.69
C SER A 146 4.45 -10.07 23.84
N THR A 147 5.58 -10.51 24.40
CA THR A 147 5.61 -11.38 25.59
C THR A 147 5.04 -10.67 26.81
N THR A 148 5.37 -9.39 26.99
CA THR A 148 4.87 -8.56 28.09
C THR A 148 3.35 -8.38 28.01
N LEU A 149 2.82 -8.18 26.80
CA LEU A 149 1.39 -8.02 26.55
C LEU A 149 0.63 -9.36 26.61
N ALA A 150 1.32 -10.49 26.46
CA ALA A 150 0.75 -11.84 26.46
C ALA A 150 -0.41 -12.02 25.44
N GLY A 151 -0.38 -11.27 24.34
CA GLY A 151 -1.44 -11.26 23.33
C GLY A 151 -2.72 -10.51 23.72
N ASP A 152 -2.77 -9.92 24.92
CA ASP A 152 -3.91 -9.12 25.36
C ASP A 152 -3.80 -7.68 24.84
N THR A 153 -4.61 -7.36 23.85
CA THR A 153 -4.70 -6.03 23.24
C THR A 153 -5.83 -5.18 23.81
N SER A 154 -6.44 -5.59 24.93
CA SER A 154 -7.47 -4.80 25.59
C SER A 154 -6.93 -3.46 26.07
N THR A 155 -7.77 -2.42 26.06
CA THR A 155 -7.41 -1.08 26.52
C THR A 155 -6.76 -1.10 27.90
N ALA A 156 -7.32 -1.88 28.84
CA ALA A 156 -6.79 -1.97 30.19
C ALA A 156 -5.35 -2.51 30.22
N ASN A 157 -5.04 -3.50 29.39
CA ASN A 157 -3.69 -4.06 29.31
C ASN A 157 -2.72 -3.12 28.59
N LEU A 158 -3.14 -2.51 27.48
CA LEU A 158 -2.30 -1.55 26.76
C LEU A 158 -1.97 -0.32 27.63
N GLU A 159 -2.93 0.21 28.38
CA GLU A 159 -2.70 1.32 29.31
C GLU A 159 -1.76 0.92 30.46
N LYS A 160 -1.96 -0.27 31.04
CA LYS A 160 -1.07 -0.84 32.07
C LYS A 160 0.38 -0.94 31.57
N HIS A 161 0.58 -1.25 30.29
CA HIS A 161 1.89 -1.41 29.65
C HIS A 161 2.29 -0.23 28.75
N ARG A 162 1.68 0.94 28.93
CA ARG A 162 1.92 2.15 28.12
C ARG A 162 3.39 2.52 28.04
N GLY A 163 4.12 2.46 29.16
CA GLY A 163 5.55 2.80 29.19
C GLY A 163 6.39 1.88 28.29
N GLN A 164 6.07 0.59 28.27
CA GLN A 164 6.75 -0.40 27.44
C GLN A 164 6.41 -0.23 25.95
N LEU A 165 5.16 0.10 25.61
CA LEU A 165 4.73 0.42 24.25
C LEU A 165 5.50 1.61 23.69
N LEU A 166 5.43 2.75 24.38
CA LEU A 166 6.07 4.00 23.93
C LEU A 166 7.59 3.89 23.97
N GLY A 167 8.15 3.24 25.00
CA GLY A 167 9.58 2.98 25.07
C GLY A 167 10.08 2.10 23.92
N THR A 168 9.33 1.07 23.53
CA THR A 168 9.67 0.23 22.37
C THR A 168 9.61 1.04 21.08
N ARG A 169 8.53 1.79 20.84
CA ARG A 169 8.38 2.71 19.69
C ARG A 169 9.59 3.63 19.58
N ASP A 170 9.94 4.32 20.67
CA ASP A 170 10.98 5.35 20.66
C ASP A 170 12.37 4.75 20.44
N ARG A 171 12.61 3.58 21.03
CA ARG A 171 13.86 2.84 20.86
C ARG A 171 14.04 2.37 19.42
N ILE A 172 12.99 1.83 18.80
CA ILE A 172 13.01 1.44 17.38
C ILE A 172 13.23 2.65 16.49
N ASN A 173 12.48 3.74 16.71
CA ASN A 173 12.66 4.96 15.93
C ASN A 173 14.10 5.47 15.99
N THR A 174 14.72 5.46 17.17
CA THR A 174 16.13 5.86 17.32
C THR A 174 17.06 4.92 16.55
N TRP A 175 16.84 3.61 16.64
CA TRP A 175 17.65 2.63 15.94
C TRP A 175 17.56 2.76 14.42
N MET A 176 16.33 2.84 13.89
CA MET A 176 16.07 2.99 12.46
C MET A 176 16.65 4.31 11.93
N GLN A 177 16.61 5.40 12.71
CA GLN A 177 17.27 6.64 12.29
C GLN A 177 18.81 6.53 12.23
N GLY A 178 19.39 5.59 12.98
CA GLY A 178 20.82 5.28 12.94
C GLY A 178 21.24 4.29 11.85
N HIS A 179 20.29 3.58 11.22
CA HIS A 179 20.53 2.56 10.19
C HIS A 179 19.66 2.80 8.95
N PRO A 180 19.71 3.98 8.32
CA PRO A 180 18.81 4.33 7.24
C PRO A 180 18.96 3.45 5.98
N GLU A 181 20.14 2.90 5.74
CA GLU A 181 20.44 1.97 4.65
C GLU A 181 19.70 0.63 4.77
N ASP A 182 19.31 0.24 5.98
CA ASP A 182 18.67 -1.07 6.21
C ASP A 182 17.23 -1.11 5.68
N TYR A 183 16.57 0.03 5.47
CA TYR A 183 15.15 0.09 5.07
C TYR A 183 14.85 1.09 3.95
N ARG A 184 15.85 1.53 3.17
CA ARG A 184 15.63 2.51 2.09
C ARG A 184 15.41 1.89 0.72
#